data_AF-D5WZR1-F1
#
_entry.id   AF-D5WZR1-F1
#
_cell.length_a   1.000
_cell.length_b   1.000
_cell.length_c   1.000
_cell.angle_alpha   90.00
_cell.angle_beta   90.00
_cell.angle_gamma   90.00
#
_symmetry.space_group_name_H-M   'P 1'
#
loop_
_entity.id
_entity.type
_entity.pdbx_description
1 polymer ?
#
loop_
_entity_poly.entity_id
_entity_poly.type
_entity_poly.pdbx_seq_one_letter_code
_entity_poly.pdbx_strand_id
1 'polypeptide(L)' 'MSKIRHTLQLLHGGTLSTRQIGAALGISKSTVSEIASYARVAGVDWAPAQTLTDEELQCWRRPKTEPLLRVVPTQN' A
#
# COMPACT_ATOMS: atom_id res chain seq x y z
N MET A 1 3.49 -0.55 -12.14
CA MET A 1 4.23 0.24 -11.13
C MET A 1 3.23 0.88 -10.18
N SER A 2 3.08 0.33 -8.96
CA SER A 2 2.04 0.78 -8.02
C SER A 2 2.23 2.18 -7.51
N LYS A 3 1.12 2.91 -7.42
CA LYS A 3 1.04 4.18 -6.68
C LYS A 3 1.43 4.01 -5.21
N ILE A 4 1.13 2.86 -4.60
CA ILE A 4 1.49 2.54 -3.20
C ILE A 4 3.01 2.46 -3.04
N ARG A 5 3.65 1.67 -3.90
CA ARG A 5 5.10 1.49 -3.91
C ARG A 5 5.80 2.84 -4.07
N HIS A 6 5.40 3.61 -5.08
CA HIS A 6 5.98 4.94 -5.31
C HIS A 6 5.76 5.92 -4.13
N THR A 7 4.61 5.82 -3.43
CA THR A 7 4.33 6.60 -2.22
C THR A 7 5.33 6.25 -1.11
N LEU A 8 5.56 4.97 -0.85
CA LEU A 8 6.50 4.50 0.18
C LEU A 8 7.94 4.88 -0.14
N GLN A 9 8.34 4.81 -1.41
CA GLN A 9 9.65 5.25 -1.86
C GLN A 9 9.89 6.74 -1.56
N LEU A 10 8.91 7.59 -1.89
CA LEU A 10 9.01 9.04 -1.67
C LEU A 10 8.95 9.40 -0.18
N LEU A 11 8.18 8.65 0.62
CA LEU A 11 8.14 8.80 2.07
C LEU A 11 9.49 8.42 2.71
N HIS A 12 10.06 7.29 2.32
CA HIS A 12 11.35 6.82 2.83
C HIS A 12 12.51 7.73 2.40
N GLY A 13 12.44 8.28 1.19
CA GLY A 13 13.43 9.26 0.72
C GLY A 13 13.47 10.55 1.53
N GLY A 14 12.46 10.84 2.37
CA GLY A 14 12.45 11.98 3.30
C GLY A 14 12.44 13.37 2.64
N THR A 15 12.40 13.45 1.31
CA THR A 15 12.57 14.69 0.54
C THR A 15 11.25 15.42 0.26
N LEU A 16 10.11 14.75 0.38
CA LEU A 16 8.80 15.31 0.00
C LEU A 16 7.77 15.19 1.13
N SER A 17 6.98 16.25 1.31
CA SER A 17 5.83 16.23 2.20
C SER A 17 4.70 15.36 1.63
N THR A 18 3.85 14.79 2.48
CA THR A 18 2.68 13.99 2.07
C THR A 18 1.78 14.69 1.05
N ARG A 19 1.73 16.03 1.07
CA ARG A 19 1.01 16.82 0.06
C ARG A 19 1.69 16.78 -1.31
N GLN A 20 3.02 16.93 -1.35
CA GLN A 20 3.80 16.84 -2.60
C GLN A 20 3.77 15.43 -3.18
N ILE A 21 3.82 14.42 -2.32
CA ILE A 21 3.70 13.01 -2.72
C ILE A 21 2.32 12.74 -3.36
N GLY A 22 1.24 13.26 -2.77
CA GLY A 22 -0.10 13.13 -3.35
C GLY A 22 -0.24 13.80 -4.71
N ALA A 23 0.34 14.99 -4.86
CA ALA A 23 0.36 15.71 -6.14
C ALA A 23 1.18 14.96 -7.20
N ALA A 24 2.35 14.44 -6.85
CA ALA A 24 3.22 13.68 -7.75
C ALA A 24 2.59 12.37 -8.25
N LEU A 25 1.74 11.74 -7.44
CA LEU A 25 1.12 10.43 -7.72
C LEU A 25 -0.34 10.51 -8.18
N GLY A 26 -0.92 11.72 -8.19
CA GLY A 26 -2.34 11.93 -8.52
C GLY A 26 -3.28 11.22 -7.54
N ILE A 27 -2.94 11.22 -6.25
CA ILE A 27 -3.76 10.64 -5.18
C ILE A 27 -4.06 11.67 -4.09
N SER A 28 -5.22 11.51 -3.46
CA SER A 28 -5.69 12.41 -2.41
C SER A 28 -4.75 12.44 -1.21
N LYS A 29 -4.64 13.60 -0.56
CA LYS A 29 -3.86 13.78 0.68
C LYS A 29 -4.22 12.74 1.76
N SER A 30 -5.51 12.38 1.88
CA SER A 30 -5.97 11.37 2.83
C SER A 30 -5.33 10.01 2.56
N THR A 31 -5.33 9.55 1.30
CA THR A 31 -4.69 8.30 0.86
C THR A 31 -3.20 8.28 1.24
N VAL A 32 -2.49 9.38 1.01
CA VAL A 32 -1.07 9.48 1.37
C VAL A 32 -0.88 9.45 2.89
N SER A 33 -1.74 10.15 3.64
CA SER A 33 -1.66 10.19 5.10
C SER A 33 -1.96 8.83 5.72
N GLU A 34 -2.89 8.06 5.15
CA GLU A 34 -3.14 6.66 5.53
C GLU A 34 -1.91 5.79 5.29
N ILE A 35 -1.29 5.90 4.10
CA ILE A 35 -0.08 5.13 3.76
C ILE A 35 1.09 5.51 4.69
N ALA A 36 1.27 6.80 4.98
CA ALA A 36 2.31 7.29 5.87
C ALA A 36 2.09 6.85 7.33
N SER A 37 0.86 6.98 7.83
CA SER A 37 0.49 6.47 9.16
C SER A 37 0.67 4.96 9.24
N TYR A 38 0.30 4.22 8.20
CA TYR A 38 0.49 2.78 8.14
C TYR A 38 1.98 2.39 8.17
N ALA A 39 2.82 2.99 7.32
CA ALA A 39 4.26 2.74 7.30
C ALA A 39 4.89 3.00 8.68
N ARG A 40 4.43 4.07 9.36
CA ARG A 40 4.87 4.43 10.71
C ARG A 40 4.42 3.42 11.77
N VAL A 41 3.17 2.94 11.71
CA VAL A 41 2.61 1.98 12.69
C VAL A 41 3.17 0.59 12.49
N ALA A 42 3.29 0.14 11.24
CA ALA A 42 3.74 -1.20 10.91
C ALA A 42 5.27 -1.34 10.99
N GLY A 43 6.02 -0.23 11.11
CA GLY A 43 7.47 -0.24 10.96
C GLY A 43 7.90 -0.78 9.59
N VAL A 44 6.98 -0.78 8.62
CA VAL A 44 7.17 -1.34 7.29
C VAL A 44 7.96 -0.30 6.51
N ASP A 45 9.27 -0.51 6.49
CA ASP A 45 10.18 0.25 5.66
C ASP A 45 9.91 0.01 4.16
N TRP A 46 10.52 0.85 3.33
CA TRP A 46 10.52 0.68 1.88
C TRP A 46 11.04 -0.72 1.43
N ALA A 47 11.83 -1.41 2.25
CA ALA A 47 12.42 -2.71 1.96
C ALA A 47 11.39 -3.81 1.60
N PRO A 48 10.41 -4.17 2.45
CA PRO A 48 9.36 -5.13 2.09
C PRO A 48 8.47 -4.66 0.91
N ALA A 49 8.27 -3.37 0.72
CA ALA A 49 7.47 -2.87 -0.41
C ALA A 49 8.13 -3.10 -1.79
N GLN A 50 9.45 -3.36 -1.81
CA GLN A 50 10.18 -3.78 -3.01
C GLN A 50 10.00 -5.27 -3.32
N THR A 51 9.85 -6.10 -2.28
CA THR A 51 9.67 -7.55 -2.44
C THR A 51 8.22 -7.95 -2.69
N LEU A 52 7.26 -7.14 -2.22
CA LEU A 52 5.83 -7.37 -2.42
C LEU A 52 5.34 -6.87 -3.78
N THR A 53 4.47 -7.66 -4.40
CA THR A 53 3.84 -7.34 -5.68
C THR A 53 2.78 -6.24 -5.53
N ASP A 54 2.48 -5.53 -6.62
CA ASP A 54 1.43 -4.49 -6.66
C ASP A 54 0.08 -5.01 -6.11
N GLU A 55 -0.27 -6.24 -6.47
CA GLU A 55 -1.50 -6.92 -6.07
C GLU A 55 -1.51 -7.26 -4.59
N GLU A 56 -0.38 -7.75 -4.07
CA GLU A 56 -0.23 -8.06 -2.65
C GLU A 56 -0.28 -6.80 -1.79
N LEU A 57 0.38 -5.72 -2.23
CA LEU A 57 0.29 -4.40 -1.60
C LEU A 57 -1.13 -3.86 -1.59
N GLN A 58 -1.87 -4.05 -2.69
CA GLN A 58 -3.25 -3.61 -2.79
C GLN A 58 -4.19 -4.46 -1.90
N CYS A 59 -3.99 -5.78 -1.85
CA CYS A 59 -4.72 -6.69 -0.97
C CYS A 59 -4.43 -6.40 0.51
N TRP A 60 -3.17 -6.14 0.87
CA TRP A 60 -2.77 -5.77 2.23
C TRP A 60 -3.32 -4.41 2.67
N ARG A 61 -3.36 -3.43 1.76
CA ARG A 61 -3.94 -2.10 2.04
C ARG A 61 -5.45 -2.15 2.28
N ARG A 62 -6.14 -3.25 1.93
CA ARG A 62 -7.57 -3.44 2.16
C ARG A 62 -7.80 -4.30 3.41
N PRO A 63 -7.79 -3.76 4.65
CA PRO A 63 -8.34 -4.52 5.75
C PRO A 63 -9.87 -4.62 5.59
N LYS A 64 -10.37 -5.87 5.57
CA LYS A 64 -11.75 -6.35 5.33
C LYS A 64 -12.22 -6.36 3.87
N THR A 65 -11.64 -7.22 3.06
CA THR A 65 -12.50 -8.14 2.31
C THR A 65 -11.86 -9.51 2.41
N GLU A 66 -12.42 -10.33 3.28
CA GLU A 66 -12.10 -11.75 3.39
C GLU A 66 -11.99 -12.35 1.98
N PRO A 67 -10.86 -13.00 1.61
CA PRO A 67 -10.84 -13.80 0.40
C PRO A 67 -11.66 -15.05 0.70
N LEU A 68 -12.88 -15.09 0.16
CA LEU A 68 -13.50 -16.30 -0.37
C LEU A 68 -13.35 -17.55 0.52
N LEU A 69 -13.88 -17.52 1.75
CA LEU A 69 -14.36 -18.77 2.33
C LEU A 69 -15.55 -19.22 1.47
N ARG A 70 -15.25 -20.04 0.45
CA ARG A 70 -15.98 -21.24 0.02
C ARG A 70 -15.79 -21.46 -1.49
N VAL A 71 -14.58 -21.81 -1.90
CA VAL A 71 -14.45 -22.79 -2.98
C VAL A 71 -14.35 -24.14 -2.29
N VAL A 72 -15.49 -24.79 -2.07
CA VAL A 72 -15.50 -26.25 -1.84
C VAL A 72 -15.32 -26.86 -3.23
N PRO A 73 -14.30 -27.69 -3.49
CA PRO A 73 -14.36 -28.55 -4.66
C PRO A 73 -15.41 -29.61 -4.37
N THR A 74 -16.64 -29.41 -4.85
CA THR A 74 -17.56 -30.53 -5.03
C THR A 74 -17.07 -31.29 -6.25
N GLN A 75 -16.10 -32.19 -6.02
CA GLN A 75 -15.90 -33.33 -6.91
C GLN A 75 -17.08 -34.28 -6.67
N ASN A 76 -18.03 -34.32 -7.59
CA ASN A 76 -18.93 -35.45 -7.82
C ASN A 76 -19.31 -35.53 -9.29
#